data_AF-A0A943B241-F1
#
_entry.id   AF-A0A943B241-F1
#
_cell.length_a   1.000
_cell.length_b   1.000
_cell.length_c   1.000
_cell.angle_alpha   90.00
_cell.angle_beta   90.00
_cell.angle_gamma   90.00
#
_symmetry.space_group_name_H-M   'P 1'
#
loop_
_entity.id
_entity.type
_entity.pdbx_description
1 polymer ?
#
loop_
_entity_poly.entity_id
_entity_poly.type
_entity_poly.pdbx_seq_one_letter_code
_entity_poly.pdbx_strand_id
1 'polypeptide(L)'
;MQIYNRLKFVPTKKEINECGISSEVIRYYFGTYKEFLKEVGVTKDKDVKSPKLVEKHFNREVILKQIKELAAKLKKIPTKEEYEKKYGKIVGLRQYGGFSNLLELASPILEKGEISKVEIEDIYLKYIKENGIPSEKDLPKDLPQLKIIKKYFKTFKNFLAGIGYVESRAAFYKMSKEELICFLQESVDNKVLKLPKDFNLNINLPFWETVKFILNCETFDEMADIIDRQELNEIRYNKYTRKEVVMLYKKLSDKLGKMETGATIRDLELHHRALIPIIFQSYLEV
;
A
#
# COMPACT_ATOMS: atom_id res chain seq x y z
N MET A 1 9.93 -22.79 43.45
CA MET A 1 10.64 -22.91 42.14
C MET A 1 9.86 -22.38 40.92
N GLN A 2 8.52 -22.39 40.89
CA GLN A 2 7.76 -21.91 39.71
C GLN A 2 7.87 -20.39 39.45
N ILE A 3 8.13 -19.58 40.47
CA ILE A 3 8.19 -18.10 40.36
C ILE A 3 9.45 -17.64 39.61
N TYR A 4 10.60 -18.26 39.88
CA TYR A 4 11.88 -17.87 39.24
C TYR A 4 11.89 -18.15 37.74
N ASN A 5 11.40 -19.34 37.34
CA ASN A 5 11.31 -19.74 35.94
C ASN A 5 10.34 -18.86 35.13
N ARG A 6 9.35 -18.23 35.78
CA ARG A 6 8.34 -17.39 35.12
C ARG A 6 8.74 -15.92 35.03
N LEU A 7 9.58 -15.44 35.96
CA LEU A 7 9.85 -14.01 36.12
C LEU A 7 11.29 -13.56 35.79
N LYS A 8 12.25 -14.50 35.70
CA LYS A 8 13.68 -14.19 35.41
C LYS A 8 14.25 -13.02 36.26
N PHE A 9 13.78 -12.85 37.49
CA PHE A 9 14.36 -11.91 38.46
C PHE A 9 14.49 -12.57 39.84
N VAL A 10 15.42 -12.03 40.62
CA VAL A 10 15.73 -12.48 41.97
C VAL A 10 14.80 -11.77 42.96
N PRO A 11 13.89 -12.49 43.65
CA PRO A 11 13.01 -11.87 44.64
C PRO A 11 13.82 -11.20 45.76
N THR A 12 13.28 -10.13 46.33
CA THR A 12 13.86 -9.44 47.49
C THR A 12 13.55 -10.18 48.79
N LYS A 13 14.32 -9.91 49.86
CA LYS A 13 14.10 -10.49 51.20
C LYS A 13 12.65 -10.32 51.69
N LYS A 14 12.05 -9.17 51.38
CA LYS A 14 10.67 -8.84 51.79
C LYS A 14 9.66 -9.71 51.05
N GLU A 15 9.80 -9.88 49.75
CA GLU A 15 8.90 -10.70 48.92
C GLU A 15 9.00 -12.20 49.29
N ILE A 16 10.19 -12.68 49.66
CA ILE A 16 10.36 -14.06 50.14
C ILE A 16 9.68 -14.26 51.51
N ASN A 17 9.79 -13.29 52.41
CA ASN A 17 9.06 -13.28 53.67
C ASN A 17 7.54 -13.26 53.45
N GLU A 18 7.05 -12.46 52.50
CA GLU A 18 5.63 -12.41 52.11
C GLU A 18 5.15 -13.72 51.46
N CYS A 19 6.05 -14.50 50.86
CA CYS A 19 5.78 -15.87 50.37
C CYS A 19 5.84 -16.95 51.47
N GLY A 20 5.96 -16.56 52.74
CA GLY A 20 5.92 -17.47 53.90
C GLY A 20 7.27 -18.11 54.26
N ILE A 21 8.37 -17.69 53.64
CA ILE A 21 9.72 -18.14 54.03
C ILE A 21 10.39 -16.99 54.78
N SER A 22 10.46 -17.09 56.11
CA SER A 22 11.00 -16.01 56.93
C SER A 22 12.51 -15.85 56.78
N SER A 23 13.01 -14.65 57.06
CA SER A 23 14.43 -14.33 57.03
C SER A 23 15.25 -15.16 58.01
N GLU A 24 14.65 -15.58 59.12
CA GLU A 24 15.27 -16.46 60.11
C GLU A 24 15.50 -17.85 59.53
N VAL A 25 14.54 -18.39 58.77
CA VAL A 25 14.66 -19.69 58.09
C VAL A 25 15.79 -19.66 57.08
N ILE A 26 15.88 -18.61 56.26
CA ILE A 26 16.97 -18.46 55.28
C ILE A 26 18.33 -18.37 55.98
N ARG A 27 18.42 -17.60 57.06
CA ARG A 27 19.65 -17.46 57.84
C ARG A 27 20.06 -18.76 58.52
N TYR A 28 19.11 -19.54 59.01
CA TYR A 28 19.36 -20.80 59.70
C TYR A 28 19.95 -21.86 58.75
N TYR A 29 19.37 -22.02 57.56
CA TYR A 29 19.79 -23.07 56.62
C TYR A 29 20.95 -22.66 55.71
N PHE A 30 21.03 -21.38 55.34
CA PHE A 30 21.96 -20.92 54.30
C PHE A 30 22.95 -19.87 54.81
N GLY A 31 22.91 -19.49 56.09
CA GLY A 31 23.79 -18.48 56.67
C GLY A 31 23.43 -17.07 56.19
N THR A 32 23.82 -16.73 54.98
CA THR A 32 23.53 -15.44 54.37
C THR A 32 22.56 -15.52 53.21
N TYR A 33 21.85 -14.43 52.96
CA TYR A 33 20.98 -14.31 51.78
C TYR A 33 21.75 -14.50 50.46
N LYS A 34 23.04 -14.14 50.44
CA LYS A 34 23.89 -14.29 49.26
C LYS A 34 24.23 -15.75 48.99
N GLU A 35 24.46 -16.54 50.03
CA GLU A 35 24.68 -17.99 49.93
C GLU A 35 23.39 -18.70 49.52
N PHE A 36 22.25 -18.33 50.10
CA PHE A 36 20.94 -18.82 49.66
C PHE A 36 20.72 -18.59 48.16
N LEU A 37 21.01 -17.38 47.66
CA LEU A 37 20.90 -17.05 46.23
C LEU A 37 21.87 -17.87 45.36
N LYS A 38 23.08 -18.11 45.84
CA LYS A 38 24.08 -18.94 45.14
C LYS A 38 23.61 -20.40 45.02
N GLU A 39 23.04 -20.96 46.10
CA GLU A 39 22.50 -22.32 46.16
C GLU A 39 21.36 -22.52 45.15
N VAL A 40 20.49 -21.51 45.01
CA VAL A 40 19.37 -21.54 44.03
C VAL A 40 19.81 -21.15 42.60
N GLY A 41 21.12 -21.13 42.32
CA GLY A 41 21.68 -20.94 40.99
C GLY A 41 21.80 -19.49 40.52
N VAL A 42 21.68 -18.51 41.43
CA VAL A 42 21.82 -17.07 41.13
C VAL A 42 23.24 -16.62 41.47
N THR A 43 24.13 -16.63 40.49
CA THR A 43 25.58 -16.44 40.73
C THR A 43 26.14 -15.08 40.27
N LYS A 44 25.34 -14.17 39.72
CA LYS A 44 25.83 -12.88 39.21
C LYS A 44 25.04 -11.68 39.74
N ASP A 45 25.75 -10.69 40.28
CA ASP A 45 25.20 -9.39 40.72
C ASP A 45 24.46 -8.63 39.59
N LYS A 46 24.62 -9.05 38.33
CA LYS A 46 23.93 -8.49 37.15
C LYS A 46 22.46 -8.90 37.01
N ASP A 47 22.00 -9.91 37.75
CA ASP A 47 20.62 -10.43 37.65
C ASP A 47 19.66 -9.74 38.65
N VAL A 48 20.16 -8.81 39.46
CA VAL A 48 19.37 -8.02 40.42
C VAL A 48 18.90 -6.73 39.76
N LYS A 49 17.82 -6.78 38.96
CA LYS A 49 17.13 -5.57 38.53
C LYS A 49 16.31 -5.01 39.70
N SER A 50 16.49 -3.73 40.03
CA SER A 50 15.83 -3.11 41.19
C SER A 50 14.31 -2.90 40.98
N PRO A 51 13.48 -2.97 42.05
CA PRO A 51 12.01 -2.91 41.95
C PRO A 51 11.47 -1.65 41.24
N LYS A 52 12.15 -0.50 41.41
CA LYS A 52 11.77 0.78 40.77
C LYS A 52 11.83 0.74 39.24
N LEU A 53 12.70 -0.08 38.67
CA LEU A 53 12.75 -0.28 37.21
C LEU A 53 11.56 -1.13 36.74
N VAL A 54 11.12 -2.11 37.54
CA VAL A 54 10.03 -3.03 37.17
C VAL A 54 8.67 -2.34 37.17
N GLU A 55 8.35 -1.52 38.18
CA GLU A 55 7.10 -0.73 38.20
C GLU A 55 7.01 0.25 37.00
N LYS A 56 8.14 0.86 36.62
CA LYS A 56 8.21 1.76 35.46
C LYS A 56 7.94 1.03 34.14
N HIS A 57 8.41 -0.21 34.02
CA HIS A 57 8.18 -1.03 32.83
C HIS A 57 6.74 -1.54 32.75
N PHE A 58 6.15 -1.95 33.87
CA PHE A 58 4.77 -2.43 33.94
C PHE A 58 3.76 -1.33 33.58
N ASN A 59 3.91 -0.12 34.14
CA ASN A 59 3.04 1.02 33.82
C ASN A 59 3.17 1.47 32.36
N ARG A 60 4.39 1.41 31.80
CA ARG A 60 4.61 1.71 30.38
C ARG A 60 3.86 0.73 29.49
N GLU A 61 3.96 -0.57 29.72
CA GLU A 61 3.29 -1.60 28.90
C GLU A 61 1.77 -1.44 28.88
N VAL A 62 1.16 -1.11 30.02
CA VAL A 62 -0.28 -0.84 30.13
C VAL A 62 -0.67 0.37 29.27
N ILE A 63 0.07 1.47 29.38
CA ILE A 63 -0.16 2.69 28.58
C ILE A 63 -0.02 2.39 27.08
N LEU A 64 1.02 1.63 26.68
CA LEU A 64 1.22 1.26 25.28
C LEU A 64 0.07 0.41 24.74
N LYS A 65 -0.46 -0.53 25.53
CA LYS A 65 -1.63 -1.33 25.14
C LYS A 65 -2.87 -0.46 24.94
N GLN A 66 -3.12 0.47 25.85
CA GLN A 66 -4.26 1.39 25.77
C GLN A 66 -4.21 2.29 24.52
N ILE A 67 -3.01 2.79 24.17
CA ILE A 67 -2.78 3.55 22.94
C ILE A 67 -3.08 2.69 21.70
N LYS A 68 -2.60 1.44 21.66
CA LYS A 68 -2.85 0.52 20.52
C LYS A 68 -4.34 0.24 20.32
N GLU A 69 -5.06 -0.04 21.38
CA GLU A 69 -6.51 -0.29 21.32
C GLU A 69 -7.29 0.95 20.85
N LEU A 70 -6.83 2.14 21.22
CA LEU A 70 -7.44 3.38 20.77
C LEU A 70 -7.17 3.66 19.30
N ALA A 71 -5.92 3.45 18.86
CA ALA A 71 -5.54 3.59 17.46
C ALA A 71 -6.35 2.65 16.55
N ALA A 72 -6.49 1.38 16.95
CA ALA A 72 -7.29 0.39 16.22
C ALA A 72 -8.77 0.80 16.11
N LYS A 73 -9.34 1.37 17.18
CA LYS A 73 -10.73 1.86 17.18
C LYS A 73 -10.94 3.10 16.30
N LEU A 74 -9.97 4.02 16.30
CA LEU A 74 -10.07 5.26 15.54
C LEU A 74 -9.58 5.13 14.09
N LYS A 75 -8.92 4.01 13.74
CA LYS A 75 -8.23 3.80 12.46
C LYS A 75 -7.24 4.94 12.11
N LYS A 76 -6.73 5.63 13.12
CA LYS A 76 -5.75 6.72 13.01
C LYS A 76 -4.91 6.79 14.29
N ILE A 77 -3.79 7.52 14.23
CA ILE A 77 -2.97 7.78 15.41
C ILE A 77 -3.76 8.67 16.37
N PRO A 78 -4.02 8.24 17.62
CA PRO A 78 -4.79 9.01 18.57
C PRO A 78 -4.01 10.25 19.02
N THR A 79 -4.70 11.38 19.12
CA THR A 79 -4.12 12.57 19.74
C THR A 79 -4.05 12.41 21.25
N LYS A 80 -3.23 13.24 21.90
CA LYS A 80 -3.13 13.27 23.37
C LYS A 80 -4.50 13.52 24.01
N GLU A 81 -5.28 14.44 23.46
CA GLU A 81 -6.60 14.79 23.96
C GLU A 81 -7.59 13.62 23.82
N GLU A 82 -7.55 12.90 22.69
CA GLU A 82 -8.37 11.71 22.46
C GLU A 82 -8.05 10.58 23.45
N TYR A 83 -6.76 10.40 23.78
CA TYR A 83 -6.33 9.46 24.80
C TYR A 83 -6.79 9.88 26.19
N GLU A 84 -6.52 11.13 26.59
CA GLU A 84 -6.86 11.64 27.92
C GLU A 84 -8.36 11.64 28.18
N LYS A 85 -9.18 11.88 27.14
CA LYS A 85 -10.64 11.80 27.22
C LYS A 85 -11.15 10.39 27.56
N LYS A 86 -10.42 9.35 27.15
CA LYS A 86 -10.85 7.95 27.31
C LYS A 86 -10.22 7.25 28.52
N TYR A 87 -8.93 7.48 28.76
CA TYR A 87 -8.15 6.76 29.79
C TYR A 87 -7.61 7.68 30.89
N GLY A 88 -7.87 8.99 30.80
CA GLY A 88 -7.38 9.98 31.77
C GLY A 88 -5.94 10.43 31.51
N LYS A 89 -5.48 11.38 32.33
CA LYS A 89 -4.13 11.95 32.24
C LYS A 89 -3.05 10.95 32.66
N ILE A 90 -1.99 10.86 31.87
CA ILE A 90 -0.84 10.01 32.21
C ILE A 90 0.02 10.69 33.27
N VAL A 91 0.06 10.10 34.47
CA VAL A 91 0.89 10.60 35.57
C VAL A 91 2.38 10.43 35.23
N GLY A 92 3.13 11.52 35.33
CA GLY A 92 4.54 11.53 34.97
C GLY A 92 4.75 11.37 33.45
N LEU A 93 4.02 12.06 32.60
CA LEU A 93 4.27 11.98 31.15
C LEU A 93 5.74 12.26 30.75
N ARG A 94 6.43 13.13 31.50
CA ARG A 94 7.85 13.48 31.27
C ARG A 94 8.82 12.31 31.44
N GLN A 95 8.59 11.39 32.38
CA GLN A 95 9.47 10.22 32.60
C GLN A 95 9.42 9.21 31.44
N TYR A 96 8.42 9.33 30.56
CA TYR A 96 8.28 8.55 29.34
C TYR A 96 8.69 9.32 28.09
N GLY A 97 9.36 10.47 28.21
CA GLY A 97 9.78 11.27 27.04
C GLY A 97 8.63 12.02 26.35
N GLY A 98 7.48 12.14 27.01
CA GLY A 98 6.30 12.78 26.43
C GLY A 98 5.31 11.81 25.80
N PHE A 99 4.15 12.32 25.39
CA PHE A 99 3.14 11.53 24.71
C PHE A 99 3.62 11.09 23.32
N SER A 100 4.39 11.93 22.63
CA SER A 100 4.98 11.59 21.33
C SER A 100 5.88 10.35 21.40
N ASN A 101 6.74 10.24 22.41
CA ASN A 101 7.58 9.06 22.60
C ASN A 101 6.73 7.82 22.94
N LEU A 102 5.66 7.96 23.73
CA LEU A 102 4.71 6.87 23.97
C LEU A 102 3.96 6.44 22.71
N LEU A 103 3.61 7.38 21.82
CA LEU A 103 3.02 7.08 20.51
C LEU A 103 4.01 6.37 19.60
N GLU A 104 5.27 6.80 19.55
CA GLU A 104 6.34 6.11 18.81
C GLU A 104 6.48 4.66 19.27
N LEU A 105 6.50 4.46 20.60
CA LEU A 105 6.62 3.15 21.22
C LEU A 105 5.36 2.28 21.10
N ALA A 106 4.19 2.91 21.05
CA ALA A 106 2.90 2.21 20.98
C ALA A 106 2.50 1.92 19.54
N SER A 107 3.03 2.66 18.57
CA SER A 107 2.69 2.51 17.16
C SER A 107 3.05 1.11 16.66
N PRO A 108 2.06 0.33 16.19
CA PRO A 108 2.28 -0.78 15.29
C PRO A 108 1.84 -0.37 13.87
N ILE A 109 2.14 0.87 13.45
CA ILE A 109 1.92 1.31 12.05
C ILE A 109 3.22 1.78 11.37
N LEU A 110 4.32 2.03 12.11
CA LEU A 110 5.62 2.35 11.47
C LEU A 110 6.86 1.64 12.04
N GLU A 111 6.72 0.79 13.06
CA GLU A 111 7.81 -0.08 13.50
C GLU A 111 7.31 -1.53 13.70
N LYS A 112 7.85 -2.45 12.88
CA LYS A 112 7.69 -3.92 12.89
C LYS A 112 6.50 -4.54 12.14
N GLY A 113 6.02 -3.90 11.09
CA GLY A 113 5.85 -4.62 9.83
C GLY A 113 7.04 -4.23 8.98
N GLU A 114 7.79 -5.16 8.41
CA GLU A 114 8.62 -4.81 7.27
C GLU A 114 7.65 -4.33 6.20
N ILE A 115 7.40 -3.02 6.12
CA ILE A 115 6.62 -2.49 5.01
C ILE A 115 7.37 -2.94 3.76
N SER A 116 6.67 -3.72 2.97
CA SER A 116 7.28 -4.38 1.83
C SER A 116 7.60 -3.32 0.78
N LYS A 117 8.50 -3.67 -0.14
CA LYS A 117 8.82 -2.80 -1.28
C LYS A 117 7.52 -2.40 -2.00
N VAL A 118 6.61 -3.36 -2.20
CA VAL A 118 5.34 -3.19 -2.93
C VAL A 118 4.37 -2.25 -2.20
N GLU A 119 4.23 -2.36 -0.88
CA GLU A 119 3.33 -1.47 -0.13
C GLU A 119 3.79 0.00 -0.17
N ILE A 120 5.11 0.25 -0.18
CA ILE A 120 5.64 1.61 -0.36
C ILE A 120 5.25 2.14 -1.74
N GLU A 121 5.36 1.31 -2.77
CA GLU A 121 5.00 1.66 -4.14
C GLU A 121 3.51 2.01 -4.25
N ASP A 122 2.62 1.17 -3.69
CA ASP A 122 1.17 1.38 -3.71
C ASP A 122 0.72 2.67 -3.00
N ILE A 123 1.30 2.96 -1.83
CA ILE A 123 0.97 4.17 -1.07
C ILE A 123 1.31 5.43 -1.88
N TYR A 124 2.50 5.44 -2.49
CA TYR A 124 2.93 6.56 -3.32
C TYR A 124 2.15 6.64 -4.63
N LEU A 125 1.83 5.53 -5.28
CA LEU A 125 0.99 5.52 -6.48
C LEU A 125 -0.38 6.13 -6.17
N LYS A 126 -1.00 5.76 -5.04
CA LYS A 126 -2.27 6.35 -4.61
C LYS A 126 -2.14 7.85 -4.36
N TYR A 127 -1.12 8.28 -3.63
CA TYR A 127 -0.90 9.70 -3.36
C TYR A 127 -0.65 10.51 -4.64
N ILE A 128 0.17 9.99 -5.55
CA ILE A 128 0.52 10.65 -6.82
C ILE A 128 -0.73 10.85 -7.68
N LYS A 129 -1.67 9.89 -7.68
CA LYS A 129 -2.95 10.01 -8.39
C LYS A 129 -3.82 11.16 -7.88
N GLU A 130 -3.77 11.42 -6.58
CA GLU A 130 -4.65 12.40 -5.92
C GLU A 130 -4.00 13.79 -5.79
N ASN A 131 -2.68 13.87 -5.65
CA ASN A 131 -1.96 15.10 -5.26
C ASN A 131 -0.74 15.42 -6.14
N GLY A 132 -0.39 14.54 -7.07
CA GLY A 132 0.84 14.64 -7.84
C GLY A 132 2.09 14.22 -7.06
N ILE A 133 3.27 14.49 -7.62
CA ILE A 133 4.53 13.95 -7.11
C ILE A 133 5.04 14.81 -5.97
N PRO A 134 5.21 14.22 -4.77
CA PRO A 134 5.75 14.95 -3.65
C PRO A 134 7.24 15.21 -3.87
N SER A 135 7.72 16.37 -3.41
CA SER A 135 9.14 16.74 -3.50
C SER A 135 9.96 15.96 -2.47
N GLU A 136 11.20 15.58 -2.81
CA GLU A 136 12.11 14.92 -1.85
C GLU A 136 12.33 15.78 -0.59
N LYS A 137 12.29 17.11 -0.74
CA LYS A 137 12.48 18.08 0.36
C LYS A 137 11.22 18.32 1.18
N ASP A 138 10.05 17.97 0.65
CA ASP A 138 8.75 18.27 1.23
C ASP A 138 7.81 17.08 1.07
N LEU A 139 8.20 15.96 1.71
CA LEU A 139 7.38 14.76 1.74
C LEU A 139 6.25 14.94 2.76
N PRO A 140 4.99 14.68 2.37
CA PRO A 140 3.86 14.63 3.29
C PRO A 140 4.13 13.68 4.48
N LYS A 141 3.67 14.07 5.66
CA LYS A 141 3.94 13.33 6.91
C LYS A 141 3.26 11.96 6.97
N ASP A 142 2.22 11.79 6.17
CA ASP A 142 1.42 10.59 5.99
C ASP A 142 2.05 9.58 5.01
N LEU A 143 3.07 9.98 4.24
CA LEU A 143 3.80 9.08 3.34
C LEU A 143 5.02 8.43 4.01
N PRO A 144 5.46 7.25 3.52
CA PRO A 144 6.74 6.67 3.89
C PRO A 144 7.88 7.67 3.66
N GLN A 145 8.59 7.99 4.74
CA GLN A 145 9.61 9.04 4.74
C GLN A 145 10.87 8.61 3.98
N LEU A 146 11.68 9.60 3.59
CA LEU A 146 12.90 9.41 2.79
C LEU A 146 13.85 8.33 3.33
N LYS A 147 13.93 8.18 4.67
CA LYS A 147 14.72 7.13 5.32
C LYS A 147 14.29 5.71 4.92
N ILE A 148 12.97 5.48 4.82
CA ILE A 148 12.38 4.20 4.43
C ILE A 148 12.63 3.96 2.95
N ILE A 149 12.42 4.98 2.12
CA ILE A 149 12.67 4.88 0.67
C ILE A 149 14.13 4.55 0.38
N LYS A 150 15.08 5.22 1.03
CA LYS A 150 16.51 4.97 0.86
C LYS A 150 16.90 3.55 1.31
N LYS A 151 16.21 2.96 2.29
CA LYS A 151 16.44 1.58 2.74
C LYS A 151 16.18 0.56 1.62
N TYR A 152 15.09 0.70 0.88
CA TYR A 152 14.67 -0.29 -0.14
C TYR A 152 15.12 0.06 -1.56
N PHE A 153 15.20 1.34 -1.90
CA PHE A 153 15.39 1.82 -3.26
C PHE A 153 16.69 2.60 -3.45
N LYS A 154 17.47 2.81 -2.38
CA LYS A 154 18.72 3.58 -2.32
C LYS A 154 18.54 5.09 -2.52
N THR A 155 17.78 5.53 -3.52
CA THR A 155 17.51 6.94 -3.81
C THR A 155 16.02 7.16 -4.09
N PHE A 156 15.52 8.37 -3.84
CA PHE A 156 14.14 8.75 -4.16
C PHE A 156 13.88 8.66 -5.67
N LYS A 157 14.87 9.03 -6.49
CA LYS A 157 14.81 8.90 -7.95
C LYS A 157 14.68 7.44 -8.42
N ASN A 158 15.43 6.51 -7.82
CA ASN A 158 15.33 5.09 -8.16
C ASN A 158 13.99 4.49 -7.71
N PHE A 159 13.46 4.96 -6.59
CA PHE A 159 12.12 4.61 -6.14
C PHE A 159 11.06 5.05 -7.14
N LEU A 160 11.09 6.34 -7.51
CA LEU A 160 10.21 6.90 -8.52
C LEU A 160 10.30 6.12 -9.84
N ALA A 161 11.50 5.84 -10.33
CA ALA A 161 11.67 5.00 -11.52
C ALA A 161 11.12 3.58 -11.33
N GLY A 162 11.24 3.01 -10.12
CA GLY A 162 10.72 1.70 -9.75
C GLY A 162 9.19 1.61 -9.77
N ILE A 163 8.49 2.70 -9.42
CA ILE A 163 7.03 2.81 -9.57
C ILE A 163 6.60 3.27 -10.97
N GLY A 164 7.54 3.33 -11.93
CA GLY A 164 7.27 3.77 -13.30
C GLY A 164 7.21 5.28 -13.46
N TYR A 165 7.62 6.08 -12.47
CA TYR A 165 7.67 7.53 -12.58
C TYR A 165 9.01 8.03 -13.14
N VAL A 166 8.94 8.81 -14.22
CA VAL A 166 10.09 9.50 -14.82
C VAL A 166 9.85 11.00 -14.75
N GLU A 167 10.78 11.73 -14.17
CA GLU A 167 10.68 13.17 -13.90
C GLU A 167 10.47 14.00 -15.19
N SER A 168 11.04 13.58 -16.32
CA SER A 168 10.80 14.21 -17.63
C SER A 168 9.36 14.03 -18.15
N ARG A 169 8.57 13.14 -17.53
CA ARG A 169 7.19 12.82 -17.87
C ARG A 169 6.18 13.37 -16.84
N ALA A 170 6.64 14.15 -15.85
CA ALA A 170 5.84 14.73 -14.77
C ALA A 170 4.57 15.46 -15.25
N ALA A 171 4.67 16.14 -16.40
CA ALA A 171 3.58 16.89 -17.00
C ALA A 171 2.37 16.00 -17.32
N PHE A 172 2.60 14.76 -17.76
CA PHE A 172 1.51 13.84 -18.13
C PHE A 172 0.65 13.40 -16.93
N TYR A 173 1.22 13.37 -15.72
CA TYR A 173 0.49 12.96 -14.51
C TYR A 173 -0.44 14.04 -13.97
N LYS A 174 -0.32 15.26 -14.48
CA LYS A 174 -1.19 16.39 -14.12
C LYS A 174 -2.23 16.72 -15.18
N MET A 175 -2.17 16.05 -16.34
CA MET A 175 -3.12 16.27 -17.42
C MET A 175 -4.52 15.82 -16.99
N SER A 176 -5.52 16.61 -17.33
CA SER A 176 -6.91 16.16 -17.30
C SER A 176 -7.11 15.01 -18.31
N LYS A 177 -8.25 14.34 -18.21
CA LYS A 177 -8.63 13.30 -19.17
C LYS A 177 -8.67 13.85 -20.59
N GLU A 178 -9.23 15.04 -20.77
CA GLU A 178 -9.39 15.73 -22.05
C GLU A 178 -8.03 16.16 -22.61
N GLU A 179 -7.16 16.72 -21.78
CA GLU A 179 -5.80 17.10 -22.17
C GLU A 179 -5.00 15.89 -22.64
N LEU A 180 -5.13 14.76 -21.94
CA LEU A 180 -4.48 13.51 -22.33
C LEU A 180 -5.03 12.98 -23.65
N ILE A 181 -6.35 13.04 -23.88
CA ILE A 181 -6.97 12.63 -25.15
C ILE A 181 -6.40 13.46 -26.30
N CYS A 182 -6.41 14.79 -26.18
CA CYS A 182 -5.87 15.69 -27.21
C CYS A 182 -4.39 15.40 -27.47
N PHE A 183 -3.59 15.22 -26.43
CA PHE A 183 -2.17 14.90 -26.56
C PHE A 183 -1.92 13.58 -27.29
N LEU A 184 -2.69 12.53 -26.97
CA LEU A 184 -2.56 11.24 -27.63
C LEU A 184 -3.02 11.31 -29.09
N GLN A 185 -4.09 12.04 -29.40
CA GLN A 185 -4.52 12.29 -30.78
C GLN A 185 -3.42 12.98 -31.59
N GLU A 186 -2.84 14.08 -31.07
CA GLU A 186 -1.72 14.77 -31.71
C GLU A 186 -0.50 13.86 -31.87
N SER A 187 -0.23 12.99 -30.89
CA SER A 187 0.87 12.03 -30.97
C SER A 187 0.67 10.99 -32.07
N VAL A 188 -0.56 10.57 -32.32
CA VAL A 188 -0.92 9.68 -33.45
C VAL A 188 -0.78 10.43 -34.77
N ASP A 189 -1.33 11.64 -34.86
CA ASP A 189 -1.31 12.45 -36.08
C ASP A 189 0.13 12.80 -36.50
N ASN A 190 1.00 13.06 -35.52
CA ASN A 190 2.43 13.30 -35.72
C ASN A 190 3.26 12.00 -35.88
N LYS A 191 2.61 10.84 -35.93
CA LYS A 191 3.25 9.51 -36.11
C LYS A 191 4.25 9.15 -35.01
N VAL A 192 4.09 9.73 -33.82
CA VAL A 192 4.87 9.46 -32.60
C VAL A 192 4.36 8.21 -31.90
N LEU A 193 3.04 8.01 -31.90
CA LEU A 193 2.35 6.84 -31.35
C LEU A 193 1.72 6.03 -32.48
N LYS A 194 2.16 4.78 -32.68
CA LYS A 194 1.63 3.85 -33.68
C LYS A 194 1.26 2.50 -33.09
N LEU A 195 2.06 2.04 -32.12
CA LEU A 195 1.97 0.71 -31.56
C LEU A 195 2.05 0.78 -30.02
N PRO A 196 1.51 -0.23 -29.31
CA PRO A 196 1.56 -0.27 -27.84
C PRO A 196 2.98 -0.12 -27.27
N LYS A 197 3.98 -0.67 -27.96
CA LYS A 197 5.39 -0.60 -27.54
C LYS A 197 5.94 0.82 -27.51
N ASP A 198 5.34 1.77 -28.22
CA ASP A 198 5.85 3.13 -28.33
C ASP A 198 5.77 3.87 -27.00
N PHE A 199 4.79 3.57 -26.14
CA PHE A 199 4.71 4.09 -24.76
C PHE A 199 5.96 3.76 -23.93
N ASN A 200 6.57 2.61 -24.18
CA ASN A 200 7.76 2.15 -23.48
C ASN A 200 9.05 2.68 -24.13
N LEU A 201 9.06 2.87 -25.45
CA LEU A 201 10.25 3.24 -26.21
C LEU A 201 10.43 4.75 -26.38
N ASN A 202 9.36 5.54 -26.29
CA ASN A 202 9.38 6.96 -26.61
C ASN A 202 9.24 7.83 -25.36
N ILE A 203 10.31 8.50 -24.96
CA ILE A 203 10.34 9.36 -23.76
C ILE A 203 9.28 10.47 -23.77
N ASN A 204 8.85 10.90 -24.96
CA ASN A 204 7.86 11.96 -25.15
C ASN A 204 6.41 11.48 -24.98
N LEU A 205 6.17 10.19 -24.76
CA LEU A 205 4.84 9.65 -24.47
C LEU A 205 4.66 9.39 -22.96
N PRO A 206 3.42 9.44 -22.45
CA PRO A 206 3.11 9.00 -21.09
C PRO A 206 3.38 7.49 -20.93
N PHE A 207 3.43 7.02 -19.69
CA PHE A 207 3.41 5.57 -19.45
C PHE A 207 2.05 4.99 -19.79
N TRP A 208 2.05 3.74 -20.27
CA TRP A 208 0.82 3.03 -20.59
C TRP A 208 -0.09 2.92 -19.36
N GLU A 209 0.48 2.69 -18.18
CA GLU A 209 -0.24 2.65 -16.90
C GLU A 209 -0.94 3.97 -16.58
N THR A 210 -0.32 5.11 -16.89
CA THR A 210 -0.92 6.43 -16.73
C THR A 210 -2.13 6.59 -17.66
N VAL A 211 -1.99 6.14 -18.92
CA VAL A 211 -3.08 6.18 -19.90
C VAL A 211 -4.25 5.30 -19.46
N LYS A 212 -3.99 4.05 -19.07
CA LYS A 212 -5.02 3.12 -18.55
C LYS A 212 -5.80 3.75 -17.39
N PHE A 213 -5.08 4.32 -16.42
CA PHE A 213 -5.69 4.92 -15.24
C PHE A 213 -6.54 6.15 -15.56
N ILE A 214 -6.02 7.10 -16.35
CA ILE A 214 -6.71 8.37 -16.63
C ILE A 214 -7.90 8.16 -17.59
N LEU A 215 -7.72 7.32 -18.62
CA LEU A 215 -8.78 7.06 -19.59
C LEU A 215 -9.78 5.99 -19.12
N ASN A 216 -9.44 5.24 -18.07
CA ASN A 216 -10.18 4.08 -17.59
C ASN A 216 -10.38 3.02 -18.69
N CYS A 217 -9.25 2.57 -19.26
CA CYS A 217 -9.18 1.52 -20.27
C CYS A 217 -8.14 0.47 -19.87
N GLU A 218 -8.30 -0.75 -20.36
CA GLU A 218 -7.40 -1.88 -20.07
C GLU A 218 -6.53 -2.25 -21.28
N THR A 219 -7.05 -2.02 -22.49
CA THR A 219 -6.40 -2.42 -23.74
C THR A 219 -6.03 -1.23 -24.62
N PHE A 220 -5.02 -1.42 -25.48
CA PHE A 220 -4.64 -0.43 -26.48
C PHE A 220 -5.79 -0.13 -27.45
N ASP A 221 -6.59 -1.15 -27.78
CA ASP A 221 -7.75 -1.00 -28.66
C ASP A 221 -8.85 -0.15 -28.03
N GLU A 222 -9.11 -0.31 -26.73
CA GLU A 222 -10.04 0.53 -25.98
C GLU A 222 -9.57 1.98 -25.90
N MET A 223 -8.27 2.19 -25.67
CA MET A 223 -7.70 3.53 -25.71
C MET A 223 -7.89 4.15 -27.11
N ALA A 224 -7.62 3.41 -28.18
CA ALA A 224 -7.79 3.88 -29.55
C ALA A 224 -9.25 4.27 -29.85
N ASP A 225 -10.21 3.52 -29.31
CA ASP A 225 -11.63 3.86 -29.39
C ASP A 225 -11.95 5.14 -28.60
N ILE A 226 -11.37 5.33 -27.40
CA ILE A 226 -11.60 6.52 -26.55
C ILE A 226 -11.03 7.80 -27.17
N ILE A 227 -9.85 7.72 -27.80
CA ILE A 227 -9.21 8.87 -28.44
C ILE A 227 -9.66 9.08 -29.89
N ASP A 228 -10.63 8.30 -30.38
CA ASP A 228 -11.14 8.37 -31.75
C ASP A 228 -10.03 8.22 -32.81
N ARG A 229 -9.19 7.19 -32.64
CA ARG A 229 -8.09 6.82 -33.55
C ARG A 229 -8.09 5.32 -33.81
N GLN A 230 -9.21 4.78 -34.30
CA GLN A 230 -9.38 3.33 -34.51
C GLN A 230 -8.46 2.78 -35.62
N GLU A 231 -7.79 3.63 -36.40
CA GLU A 231 -6.73 3.24 -37.32
C GLU A 231 -5.52 2.59 -36.63
N LEU A 232 -5.34 2.83 -35.32
CA LEU A 232 -4.33 2.13 -34.51
C LEU A 232 -4.66 0.65 -34.27
N ASN A 233 -5.92 0.26 -34.48
CA ASN A 233 -6.39 -1.11 -34.28
C ASN A 233 -6.12 -1.94 -35.54
N GLU A 234 -4.85 -2.20 -35.84
CA GLU A 234 -4.42 -3.03 -36.99
C GLU A 234 -5.10 -4.42 -37.00
N ILE A 235 -5.49 -4.94 -35.83
CA ILE A 235 -6.10 -6.27 -35.66
C ILE A 235 -7.61 -6.28 -35.97
N ARG A 236 -8.36 -5.19 -35.70
CA ARG A 236 -9.82 -5.17 -35.95
C ARG A 236 -10.15 -5.27 -37.44
N TYR A 237 -9.34 -4.64 -38.29
CA TYR A 237 -9.56 -4.63 -39.75
C TYR A 237 -8.97 -5.86 -40.45
N ASN A 238 -7.97 -6.52 -39.85
CA ASN A 238 -7.40 -7.78 -40.35
C ASN A 238 -8.13 -9.04 -39.85
N LYS A 239 -9.13 -8.91 -38.96
CA LYS A 239 -9.90 -10.05 -38.44
C LYS A 239 -10.79 -10.71 -39.49
N TYR A 240 -11.20 -9.97 -40.53
CA TYR A 240 -12.11 -10.47 -41.54
C TYR A 240 -11.39 -10.62 -42.88
N THR A 241 -11.40 -11.83 -43.40
CA THR A 241 -11.09 -12.08 -44.81
C THR A 241 -12.14 -11.41 -45.70
N ARG A 242 -11.77 -11.08 -46.93
CA ARG A 242 -12.68 -10.54 -47.95
C ARG A 242 -13.96 -11.38 -48.09
N LYS A 243 -13.88 -12.70 -47.92
CA LYS A 243 -15.04 -13.61 -47.99
C LYS A 243 -16.00 -13.40 -46.82
N GLU A 244 -15.48 -13.20 -45.61
CA GLU A 244 -16.30 -13.02 -44.40
C GLU A 244 -17.04 -11.68 -44.42
N VAL A 245 -16.39 -10.61 -44.89
CA VAL A 245 -17.05 -9.30 -45.05
C VAL A 245 -18.22 -9.39 -46.05
N VAL A 246 -18.02 -10.06 -47.19
CA VAL A 246 -19.08 -10.28 -48.19
C VAL A 246 -20.23 -11.11 -47.61
N MET A 247 -19.93 -12.15 -46.84
CA MET A 247 -20.94 -12.99 -46.20
C MET A 247 -21.78 -12.22 -45.18
N LEU A 248 -21.13 -11.40 -44.33
CA LEU A 248 -21.81 -10.55 -43.35
C LEU A 248 -22.71 -9.51 -44.03
N TYR A 249 -22.23 -8.88 -45.10
CA TYR A 249 -23.02 -7.93 -45.89
C TYR A 249 -24.25 -8.58 -46.53
N LYS A 250 -24.10 -9.79 -47.10
CA LYS A 250 -25.22 -10.55 -47.66
C LYS A 250 -26.26 -10.91 -46.59
N LYS A 251 -25.81 -11.39 -45.42
CA LYS A 251 -26.70 -11.74 -44.30
C LYS A 251 -27.48 -10.53 -43.79
N LEU A 252 -26.85 -9.35 -43.73
CA LEU A 252 -27.54 -8.11 -43.37
C LEU A 252 -28.55 -7.70 -44.45
N SER A 253 -28.15 -7.77 -45.73
CA SER A 253 -29.02 -7.42 -46.85
C SER A 253 -30.26 -8.31 -46.91
N ASP A 254 -30.11 -9.61 -46.65
CA ASP A 254 -31.22 -10.58 -46.51
C ASP A 254 -32.15 -10.22 -45.36
N LYS A 255 -31.58 -9.95 -44.18
CA LYS A 255 -32.34 -9.55 -42.98
C LYS A 255 -33.16 -8.26 -43.19
N LEU A 256 -32.67 -7.36 -44.04
CA LEU A 256 -33.35 -6.10 -44.37
C LEU A 256 -34.26 -6.21 -45.59
N GLY A 257 -34.37 -7.38 -46.24
CA GLY A 257 -35.15 -7.57 -47.46
C GLY A 257 -34.57 -6.83 -48.68
N LYS A 258 -33.26 -6.52 -48.66
CA LYS A 258 -32.54 -5.73 -49.66
C LYS A 258 -31.54 -6.58 -50.45
N MET A 259 -31.91 -7.80 -50.83
CA MET A 259 -30.98 -8.69 -51.54
C MET A 259 -30.62 -8.22 -52.96
N GLU A 260 -31.53 -7.51 -53.63
CA GLU A 260 -31.32 -7.01 -54.99
C GLU A 260 -30.59 -5.65 -55.01
N THR A 261 -30.88 -4.79 -54.03
CA THR A 261 -30.34 -3.42 -53.95
C THR A 261 -29.13 -3.30 -53.04
N GLY A 262 -28.93 -4.26 -52.14
CA GLY A 262 -27.91 -4.24 -51.11
C GLY A 262 -28.24 -3.33 -49.92
N ALA A 263 -27.68 -3.64 -48.75
CA ALA A 263 -27.71 -2.74 -47.60
C ALA A 263 -26.90 -1.45 -47.90
N THR A 264 -27.46 -0.29 -47.58
CA THR A 264 -26.80 1.02 -47.75
C THR A 264 -25.81 1.29 -46.60
N ILE A 265 -24.96 2.32 -46.75
CA ILE A 265 -24.06 2.78 -45.69
C ILE A 265 -24.85 3.14 -44.42
N ARG A 266 -26.00 3.82 -44.58
CA ARG A 266 -26.87 4.17 -43.46
C ARG A 266 -27.48 2.94 -42.78
N ASP A 267 -27.79 1.88 -43.54
CA ASP A 267 -28.24 0.61 -42.97
C ASP A 267 -27.11 -0.06 -42.16
N LEU A 268 -25.86 0.02 -42.64
CA LEU A 268 -24.69 -0.51 -41.92
C LEU A 268 -24.44 0.25 -40.61
N GLU A 269 -24.56 1.58 -40.61
CA GLU A 269 -24.41 2.41 -39.42
C GLU A 269 -25.50 2.12 -38.37
N LEU A 270 -26.76 1.99 -38.81
CA LEU A 270 -27.90 1.71 -37.93
C LEU A 270 -27.86 0.28 -37.37
N HIS A 271 -27.31 -0.67 -38.12
CA HIS A 271 -27.26 -2.08 -37.76
C HIS A 271 -25.86 -2.58 -37.39
N HIS A 272 -24.89 -1.69 -37.19
CA HIS A 272 -23.52 -2.04 -36.82
C HIS A 272 -23.44 -2.86 -35.53
N ARG A 273 -24.31 -2.58 -34.54
CA ARG A 273 -24.42 -3.39 -33.30
C ARG A 273 -25.00 -4.78 -33.54
N ALA A 274 -25.77 -4.99 -34.60
CA ALA A 274 -26.33 -6.28 -34.97
C ALA A 274 -25.36 -7.16 -35.80
N LEU A 275 -24.24 -6.59 -36.26
CA LEU A 275 -23.13 -7.31 -36.88
C LEU A 275 -22.13 -7.85 -35.83
N ILE A 276 -22.20 -7.35 -34.59
CA ILE A 276 -21.29 -7.70 -33.48
C ILE A 276 -21.66 -8.97 -32.66
N PRO A 277 -22.89 -9.53 -32.63
CA PRO A 277 -23.19 -10.61 -31.70
C PRO A 277 -22.87 -11.99 -32.30
N ILE A 278 -21.59 -12.34 -32.35
CA ILE A 278 -21.10 -13.75 -32.23
C ILE A 278 -19.91 -13.87 -31.25
N ILE A 279 -19.45 -12.79 -30.59
CA ILE A 279 -18.19 -12.85 -29.79
C ILE A 279 -18.41 -12.94 -28.26
N PHE A 280 -19.65 -12.93 -27.75
CA PHE A 280 -19.90 -13.01 -26.30
C PHE A 280 -20.70 -14.24 -25.84
N GLN A 281 -20.55 -15.38 -26.52
CA GLN A 281 -21.21 -16.62 -26.10
C GLN A 281 -20.25 -17.78 -25.78
N SER A 282 -18.95 -17.51 -25.64
CA SER A 282 -17.96 -18.54 -25.24
C SER A 282 -17.19 -18.23 -23.94
N TYR A 283 -17.65 -17.27 -23.13
CA TYR A 283 -17.05 -16.97 -21.81
C TYR A 283 -18.01 -17.12 -20.62
N LEU A 284 -19.15 -17.81 -20.80
CA LEU A 284 -20.07 -18.14 -19.70
C LEU A 284 -20.33 -19.65 -19.52
N GLU A 285 -19.62 -20.50 -20.24
CA GLU A 285 -19.62 -21.95 -19.96
C GLU A 285 -18.19 -22.49 -20.13
N VAL A 286 -17.39 -22.40 -19.06
CA VAL A 286 -16.46 -23.40 -18.48
C VAL A 286 -15.73 -22.72 -17.32
#